data_AF-A0A2U1T968-F1
#
_entry.id   AF-A0A2U1T968-F1
#
_cell.length_a   1.000
_cell.length_b   1.000
_cell.length_c   1.000
_cell.angle_alpha   90.00
_cell.angle_beta   90.00
_cell.angle_gamma   90.00
#
_symmetry.space_group_name_H-M   'P 1'
#
loop_
_entity.id
_entity.type
_entity.pdbx_description
1 polymer ?
#
loop_
_entity_poly.entity_id
_entity_poly.type
_entity_poly.pdbx_seq_one_letter_code
_entity_poly.pdbx_strand_id
1 'polypeptide(L)'
;MIRRYEDKLALPHRSMLTVAIPLGGFMATLAAGAWVPIVILGVVTAVAFGMVIKDLSDFPEPHTSEYRDGDIPFTQLLLPLAALGASFFGTAELVEVPALPTAFTFAGSWALQSAAMWWLLARSYRRYRVIGFRRRRRILEAEDTPEVTDEQLEVLNEYAEVIAALYAVGAIDGVILKGEHLHLLMGFEPGQLKEPIRALKKAGLVADGGIGARESLTITPAGVLAVELADQRLHRGIDGRGADGPLDGAADEGAVDKHD
;
A
#
# COMPACT_ATOMS: atom_id res chain seq x y z
N MET A 1 3.02 12.41 -6.53
CA MET A 1 3.42 11.10 -7.11
C MET A 1 3.15 9.94 -6.15
N ILE A 2 3.63 9.99 -4.89
CA ILE A 2 3.45 8.94 -3.87
C ILE A 2 1.98 8.49 -3.70
N ARG A 3 1.03 9.45 -3.58
CA ARG A 3 -0.41 9.14 -3.44
C ARG A 3 -0.96 8.20 -4.51
N ARG A 4 -0.50 8.32 -5.77
CA ARG A 4 -0.92 7.44 -6.88
C ARG A 4 -0.61 5.97 -6.59
N TYR A 5 0.56 5.71 -6.00
CA TYR A 5 0.97 4.35 -5.63
C TYR A 5 0.28 3.91 -4.34
N GLU A 6 0.03 4.81 -3.39
CA GLU A 6 -0.74 4.49 -2.19
C GLU A 6 -2.18 4.07 -2.50
N ASP A 7 -2.80 4.70 -3.50
CA ASP A 7 -4.14 4.36 -3.98
C ASP A 7 -4.14 3.00 -4.69
N LYS A 8 -3.11 2.70 -5.49
CA LYS A 8 -2.93 1.35 -6.08
C LYS A 8 -2.75 0.26 -5.02
N LEU A 9 -2.12 0.59 -3.90
CA LEU A 9 -1.88 -0.31 -2.77
C LEU A 9 -3.05 -0.36 -1.78
N ALA A 10 -4.08 0.46 -1.96
CA ALA A 10 -5.29 0.38 -1.16
C ALA A 10 -6.05 -0.87 -1.60
N LEU A 11 -6.00 -1.93 -0.77
CA LEU A 11 -6.82 -3.12 -0.99
C LEU A 11 -8.28 -2.70 -1.24
N PRO A 12 -8.87 -3.11 -2.37
CA PRO A 12 -10.22 -2.69 -2.69
C PRO A 12 -11.17 -3.30 -1.66
N HIS A 13 -11.77 -2.50 -0.79
CA HIS A 13 -12.79 -2.99 0.15
C HIS A 13 -13.95 -3.72 -0.55
N ARG A 14 -14.12 -3.48 -1.85
CA ARG A 14 -15.06 -4.17 -2.73
C ARG A 14 -14.74 -5.67 -2.90
N SER A 15 -13.47 -6.09 -2.95
CA SER A 15 -13.09 -7.50 -3.12
C SER A 15 -13.46 -8.37 -1.91
N MET A 16 -13.57 -7.75 -0.72
CA MET A 16 -14.08 -8.38 0.49
C MET A 16 -15.51 -8.92 0.31
N LEU A 17 -16.38 -8.10 -0.29
CA LEU A 17 -17.78 -8.46 -0.53
C LEU A 17 -17.92 -9.44 -1.70
N THR A 18 -17.02 -9.35 -2.68
CA THR A 18 -17.02 -10.23 -3.86
C THR A 18 -16.90 -11.70 -3.49
N VAL A 19 -16.16 -12.07 -2.44
CA VAL A 19 -16.04 -13.46 -1.97
C VAL A 19 -17.02 -13.80 -0.85
N ALA A 20 -17.23 -12.87 0.09
CA ALA A 20 -18.06 -13.15 1.27
C ALA A 20 -19.53 -13.40 0.93
N ILE A 21 -20.09 -12.66 -0.04
CA ILE A 21 -21.51 -12.79 -0.42
C ILE A 21 -21.79 -14.12 -1.13
N PRO A 22 -21.04 -14.51 -2.19
CA PRO A 22 -21.24 -15.80 -2.85
C PRO A 22 -21.02 -16.99 -1.92
N LEU A 23 -19.98 -16.93 -1.07
CA LEU A 23 -19.66 -18.02 -0.15
C LEU A 23 -20.76 -18.19 0.92
N GLY A 24 -21.28 -17.09 1.48
CA GLY A 24 -22.43 -17.13 2.38
C GLY A 24 -23.67 -17.73 1.70
N GLY A 25 -23.97 -17.31 0.46
CA GLY A 25 -25.05 -17.88 -0.33
C GLY A 25 -24.88 -19.38 -0.61
N PHE A 26 -23.68 -19.79 -1.02
CA PHE A 26 -23.34 -21.19 -1.30
C PHE A 26 -23.61 -22.07 -0.07
N MET A 27 -23.13 -21.65 1.10
CA MET A 27 -23.32 -22.38 2.36
C MET A 27 -24.80 -22.42 2.78
N ALA A 28 -25.57 -21.36 2.53
CA ALA A 28 -27.02 -21.34 2.75
C ALA A 28 -27.74 -22.39 1.90
N THR A 29 -27.37 -22.49 0.62
CA THR A 29 -27.99 -23.45 -0.31
C THR A 29 -27.58 -24.88 -0.05
N LEU A 30 -26.35 -25.11 0.42
CA LEU A 30 -25.89 -26.39 0.94
C LEU A 30 -26.73 -26.83 2.14
N ALA A 31 -26.92 -25.94 3.12
CA ALA A 31 -27.75 -26.22 4.31
C ALA A 31 -29.22 -26.50 3.95
N ALA A 32 -29.74 -25.88 2.89
CA ALA A 32 -31.10 -26.09 2.39
C ALA A 32 -31.26 -27.33 1.50
N GLY A 33 -30.18 -28.03 1.14
CA GLY A 33 -30.22 -29.21 0.26
C GLY A 33 -30.63 -28.91 -1.19
N ALA A 34 -30.50 -27.67 -1.65
CA ALA A 34 -30.97 -27.23 -2.96
C ALA A 34 -29.88 -27.42 -4.04
N TRP A 35 -29.83 -28.60 -4.66
CA TRP A 35 -28.76 -29.02 -5.58
C TRP A 35 -28.48 -28.05 -6.74
N VAL A 36 -29.51 -27.50 -7.39
CA VAL A 36 -29.33 -26.57 -8.52
C VAL A 36 -28.69 -25.25 -8.07
N PRO A 37 -29.22 -24.55 -7.03
CA PRO A 37 -28.56 -23.38 -6.45
C PRO A 37 -27.13 -23.64 -5.93
N ILE A 38 -26.85 -24.81 -5.37
CA ILE A 38 -25.50 -25.19 -4.90
C ILE A 38 -24.50 -25.13 -6.05
N VAL A 39 -24.82 -25.72 -7.21
CA VAL A 39 -23.91 -25.72 -8.38
C VAL A 39 -23.69 -24.29 -8.87
N ILE A 40 -24.75 -23.49 -8.98
CA ILE A 40 -24.66 -22.11 -9.47
C ILE A 40 -23.79 -21.26 -8.52
N LEU A 41 -24.09 -21.27 -7.22
CA LEU A 41 -23.34 -20.47 -6.25
C LEU A 41 -21.92 -21.00 -6.01
N GLY A 42 -21.69 -22.30 -6.21
CA GLY A 42 -20.35 -22.88 -6.20
C GLY A 42 -19.48 -22.31 -7.31
N VAL A 43 -20.01 -22.23 -8.54
CA VAL A 43 -19.30 -21.60 -9.67
C VAL A 43 -19.07 -20.11 -9.42
N VAL A 44 -20.08 -19.37 -8.96
CA VAL A 44 -19.93 -17.93 -8.65
C VAL A 44 -18.87 -17.71 -7.57
N THR A 45 -18.85 -18.54 -6.52
CA THR A 45 -17.85 -18.46 -5.45
C THR A 45 -16.45 -18.76 -5.97
N ALA A 46 -16.29 -19.79 -6.81
CA ALA A 46 -15.01 -20.13 -7.42
C ALA A 46 -14.47 -19.00 -8.31
N VAL A 47 -15.33 -18.38 -9.13
CA VAL A 47 -14.97 -17.23 -9.97
C VAL A 47 -14.58 -16.03 -9.11
N ALA A 48 -15.36 -15.72 -8.08
CA ALA A 48 -15.04 -14.64 -7.14
C ALA A 48 -13.69 -14.87 -6.45
N PHE A 49 -13.40 -16.10 -6.02
CA PHE A 49 -12.13 -16.47 -5.41
C PHE A 49 -10.98 -16.33 -6.41
N GLY A 50 -11.17 -16.75 -7.67
CA GLY A 50 -10.18 -16.59 -8.74
C GLY A 50 -9.85 -15.14 -9.04
N MET A 51 -10.85 -14.25 -9.10
CA MET A 51 -10.63 -12.81 -9.26
C MET A 51 -9.80 -12.23 -8.11
N VAL A 52 -10.11 -12.64 -6.88
CA VAL A 52 -9.42 -12.19 -5.68
C VAL A 52 -7.98 -12.72 -5.59
N ILE A 53 -7.74 -13.98 -5.93
CA ILE A 53 -6.38 -14.54 -6.01
C ILE A 53 -5.56 -13.76 -7.04
N LYS A 54 -6.14 -13.46 -8.20
CA LYS A 54 -5.47 -12.66 -9.23
C LYS A 54 -5.11 -11.27 -8.71
N ASP A 55 -6.04 -10.58 -8.06
CA ASP A 55 -5.78 -9.28 -7.46
C ASP A 55 -4.66 -9.37 -6.42
N LEU A 56 -4.68 -10.39 -5.56
CA LEU A 56 -3.64 -10.63 -4.53
C LEU A 56 -2.28 -11.02 -5.12
N SER A 57 -2.22 -11.77 -6.21
CA SER A 57 -0.96 -12.15 -6.84
C SER A 57 -0.22 -10.95 -7.45
N ASP A 58 -0.98 -9.91 -7.80
CA ASP A 58 -0.44 -8.65 -8.31
C ASP A 58 -0.04 -7.69 -7.16
N PHE A 59 -0.34 -8.03 -5.90
CA PHE A 59 0.05 -7.21 -4.75
C PHE A 59 1.52 -7.44 -4.39
N PRO A 60 2.33 -6.37 -4.29
CA PRO A 60 3.70 -6.51 -3.84
C PRO A 60 3.71 -6.99 -2.38
N GLU A 61 4.40 -8.10 -2.12
CA GLU A 61 4.68 -8.59 -0.77
C GLU A 61 6.05 -8.08 -0.29
N PRO A 62 6.10 -6.96 0.46
CA PRO A 62 7.31 -6.58 1.17
C PRO A 62 7.55 -7.52 2.36
N HIS A 63 8.82 -7.78 2.66
CA HIS A 63 9.23 -8.56 3.82
C HIS A 63 10.30 -7.80 4.60
N THR A 64 10.42 -8.05 5.90
CA THR A 64 11.48 -7.46 6.74
C THR A 64 12.69 -8.38 6.81
N SER A 65 13.90 -7.89 6.55
CA SER A 65 15.14 -8.69 6.77
C SER A 65 15.41 -8.93 8.26
N GLU A 66 14.97 -8.01 9.10
CA GLU A 66 15.21 -8.04 10.53
C GLU A 66 13.99 -7.42 11.24
N TYR A 67 13.54 -8.07 12.31
CA TYR A 67 12.56 -7.50 13.24
C TYR A 67 13.33 -6.76 14.33
N ARG A 68 13.09 -5.45 14.46
CA ARG A 68 13.62 -4.61 15.54
C ARG A 68 12.54 -4.41 16.61
N ASP A 69 12.98 -4.08 17.83
CA ASP A 69 12.05 -3.77 18.90
C ASP A 69 11.10 -2.62 18.50
N GLY A 70 9.80 -2.83 18.77
CA GLY A 70 8.73 -1.88 18.45
C GLY A 70 8.11 -2.00 17.05
N ASP A 71 8.61 -2.89 16.18
CA ASP A 71 8.05 -3.07 14.84
C ASP A 71 6.65 -3.70 14.87
N ILE A 72 6.36 -4.57 15.83
CA ILE A 72 5.07 -5.26 15.95
C ILE A 72 4.28 -4.67 17.14
N PRO A 73 3.15 -3.98 16.92
CA PRO A 73 2.28 -3.58 18.02
C PRO A 73 1.60 -4.81 18.64
N PHE A 74 1.42 -4.80 19.97
CA PHE A 74 0.71 -5.85 20.72
C PHE A 74 -0.67 -6.18 20.12
N THR A 75 -1.36 -5.19 19.53
CA THR A 75 -2.67 -5.39 18.87
C THR A 75 -2.61 -6.28 17.63
N GLN A 76 -1.46 -6.45 16.99
CA GLN A 76 -1.27 -7.46 15.92
C GLN A 76 -1.07 -8.87 16.48
N LEU A 77 -0.64 -9.00 17.75
CA LEU A 77 -0.54 -10.29 18.45
C LEU A 77 -1.94 -10.85 18.79
N LEU A 78 -2.92 -9.97 18.98
CA LEU A 78 -4.31 -10.32 19.29
C LEU A 78 -5.14 -10.68 18.05
N LEU A 79 -4.59 -10.50 16.85
CA LEU A 79 -5.31 -10.72 15.59
C LEU A 79 -5.80 -12.17 15.40
N PRO A 80 -4.99 -13.19 15.70
CA PRO A 80 -5.45 -14.58 15.69
C PRO A 80 -6.58 -14.83 16.71
N LEU A 81 -6.54 -14.18 17.87
CA LEU A 81 -7.58 -14.29 18.90
C LEU A 81 -8.91 -13.70 18.44
N ALA A 82 -8.89 -12.55 17.74
CA ALA A 82 -10.09 -11.94 17.19
C ALA A 82 -10.75 -12.83 16.11
N ALA A 83 -9.93 -13.49 15.29
CA ALA A 83 -10.42 -14.45 14.28
C ALA A 83 -11.05 -15.68 14.92
N LEU A 84 -10.41 -16.24 15.95
CA LEU A 84 -10.96 -17.34 16.74
C LEU A 84 -12.28 -16.93 17.39
N GLY A 85 -12.37 -15.73 17.97
CA GLY A 85 -13.60 -15.18 18.53
C GLY A 85 -14.74 -15.07 17.50
N ALA A 86 -14.44 -14.64 16.27
CA ALA A 86 -15.43 -14.59 15.18
C ALA A 86 -15.94 -15.98 14.77
N SER A 87 -15.08 -17.01 14.83
CA SER A 87 -15.48 -18.40 14.59
C SER A 87 -16.48 -18.92 15.64
N PHE A 88 -16.38 -18.47 16.90
CA PHE A 88 -17.33 -18.82 17.97
C PHE A 88 -18.71 -18.14 17.82
N PHE A 89 -18.79 -16.98 17.18
CA PHE A 89 -20.09 -16.37 16.85
C PHE A 89 -20.80 -17.11 15.70
N GLY A 90 -20.06 -17.86 14.87
CA GLY A 90 -20.61 -18.64 13.78
C GLY A 90 -21.30 -19.94 14.20
N THR A 91 -20.96 -20.47 15.38
CA THR A 91 -21.61 -21.64 15.98
C THR A 91 -22.87 -21.20 16.69
N ALA A 92 -23.94 -21.00 15.91
CA ALA A 92 -25.27 -20.65 16.39
C ALA A 92 -25.95 -21.72 17.28
N GLU A 93 -25.21 -22.71 17.77
CA GLU A 93 -25.68 -23.67 18.77
C GLU A 93 -25.56 -23.15 20.21
N LEU A 94 -24.79 -22.08 20.46
CA LEU A 94 -24.53 -21.56 21.81
C LEU A 94 -25.48 -20.45 22.26
N VAL A 95 -26.28 -19.88 21.35
CA VAL A 95 -27.30 -18.87 21.66
C VAL A 95 -28.58 -19.33 20.99
N GLU A 96 -29.57 -19.74 21.79
CA GLU A 96 -30.93 -20.00 21.33
C GLU A 96 -31.54 -18.67 20.83
N VAL A 97 -31.18 -18.25 19.61
CA VAL A 97 -31.79 -17.11 18.95
C VAL A 97 -33.11 -17.59 18.35
N PRO A 98 -34.27 -17.15 18.85
CA PRO A 98 -35.54 -17.58 18.29
C PRO A 98 -35.72 -16.96 16.89
N ALA A 99 -36.19 -17.79 15.96
CA ALA A 99 -36.88 -17.40 14.71
C ALA A 99 -36.06 -16.97 13.46
N LEU A 100 -34.78 -17.34 13.31
CA LEU A 100 -34.13 -17.29 11.99
C LEU A 100 -34.09 -18.69 11.35
N PRO A 101 -34.52 -18.85 10.07
CA PRO A 101 -34.38 -20.12 9.37
C PRO A 101 -32.93 -20.58 9.36
N THR A 102 -32.68 -21.87 9.59
CA THR A 102 -31.33 -22.46 9.69
C THR A 102 -30.41 -22.03 8.54
N ALA A 103 -30.93 -21.96 7.31
CA ALA A 103 -30.20 -21.49 6.14
C ALA A 103 -29.68 -20.03 6.27
N PHE A 104 -30.43 -19.12 6.89
CA PHE A 104 -30.00 -17.74 7.13
C PHE A 104 -28.87 -17.66 8.16
N THR A 105 -28.96 -18.48 9.21
CA THR A 105 -27.93 -18.56 10.24
C THR A 105 -26.61 -19.07 9.65
N PHE A 106 -26.65 -20.14 8.84
CA PHE A 106 -25.47 -20.62 8.12
C PHE A 106 -24.92 -19.57 7.13
N ALA A 107 -25.78 -18.89 6.37
CA ALA A 107 -25.37 -17.85 5.45
C ALA A 107 -24.62 -16.70 6.15
N GLY A 108 -25.19 -16.20 7.25
CA GLY A 108 -24.64 -15.09 8.02
C GLY A 108 -23.31 -15.46 8.68
N SER A 109 -23.22 -16.63 9.32
CA SER A 109 -21.99 -17.10 9.96
C SER A 109 -20.83 -17.24 8.98
N TRP A 110 -21.05 -17.86 7.82
CA TRP A 110 -20.00 -18.04 6.82
C TRP A 110 -19.62 -16.73 6.13
N ALA A 111 -20.58 -15.84 5.87
CA ALA A 111 -20.28 -14.51 5.36
C ALA A 111 -19.41 -13.71 6.35
N LEU A 112 -19.72 -13.78 7.66
CA LEU A 112 -18.96 -13.11 8.71
C LEU A 112 -17.54 -13.69 8.85
N GLN A 113 -17.39 -15.02 8.84
CA GLN A 113 -16.08 -15.68 8.89
C GLN A 113 -15.23 -15.34 7.68
N SER A 114 -15.83 -15.31 6.49
CA SER A 114 -15.15 -14.94 5.24
C SER A 114 -14.70 -13.49 5.26
N ALA A 115 -15.56 -12.59 5.75
CA ALA A 115 -15.23 -11.19 5.97
C ALA A 115 -14.09 -11.03 6.99
N ALA A 116 -14.12 -11.76 8.11
CA ALA A 116 -13.07 -11.72 9.12
C ALA A 116 -11.73 -12.24 8.55
N MET A 117 -11.74 -13.35 7.82
CA MET A 117 -10.54 -13.89 7.16
C MET A 117 -9.96 -12.91 6.15
N TRP A 118 -10.81 -12.27 5.34
CA TRP A 118 -10.39 -11.24 4.40
C TRP A 118 -9.78 -10.04 5.10
N TRP A 119 -10.40 -9.58 6.20
CA TRP A 119 -9.88 -8.49 7.00
C TRP A 119 -8.50 -8.82 7.61
N LEU A 120 -8.30 -10.07 8.06
CA LEU A 120 -7.00 -10.54 8.53
C LEU A 120 -5.93 -10.50 7.44
N LEU A 121 -6.24 -11.07 6.27
CA LEU A 121 -5.36 -11.04 5.09
C LEU A 121 -5.03 -9.60 4.73
N ALA A 122 -6.04 -8.75 4.60
CA ALA A 122 -5.84 -7.34 4.27
C ALA A 122 -4.92 -6.62 5.27
N ARG A 123 -5.01 -7.00 6.55
CA ARG A 123 -4.18 -6.44 7.62
C ARG A 123 -2.77 -7.03 7.63
N SER A 124 -2.57 -8.30 7.26
CA SER A 124 -1.23 -8.89 7.13
C SER A 124 -0.46 -8.24 5.99
N TYR A 125 -1.10 -7.94 4.85
CA TYR A 125 -0.47 -7.16 3.76
C TYR A 125 -0.10 -5.74 4.21
N ARG A 126 -0.96 -5.07 4.98
CA ARG A 126 -0.68 -3.72 5.51
C ARG A 126 0.41 -3.72 6.59
N ARG A 127 0.74 -4.85 7.21
CA ARG A 127 1.66 -4.94 8.35
C ARG A 127 3.04 -4.37 8.01
N TYR A 128 3.62 -4.81 6.90
CA TYR A 128 4.96 -4.41 6.48
C TYR A 128 5.03 -2.94 6.07
N ARG A 129 3.98 -2.44 5.40
CA ARG A 129 3.84 -1.00 5.09
C ARG A 129 3.78 -0.16 6.37
N VAL A 130 3.06 -0.61 7.39
CA VAL A 130 3.01 0.05 8.71
C VAL A 130 4.37 0.03 9.40
N ILE A 131 5.12 -1.07 9.32
CA ILE A 131 6.50 -1.15 9.86
C ILE A 131 7.39 -0.12 9.15
N GLY A 132 7.35 -0.08 7.82
CA GLY A 132 8.10 0.90 7.01
C GLY A 132 7.80 2.34 7.41
N PHE A 133 6.53 2.70 7.56
CA PHE A 133 6.14 4.06 7.98
C PHE A 133 6.54 4.39 9.42
N ARG A 134 6.58 3.41 10.33
CA ARG A 134 7.12 3.62 11.68
C ARG A 134 8.63 3.84 11.66
N ARG A 135 9.36 3.12 10.79
CA ARG A 135 10.80 3.33 10.58
C ARG A 135 11.07 4.70 9.98
N ARG A 136 10.31 5.12 8.96
CA ARG A 136 10.30 6.50 8.44
C ARG A 136 10.16 7.51 9.58
N ARG A 137 9.13 7.37 10.40
CA ARG A 137 8.87 8.32 11.49
C ARG A 137 10.05 8.42 12.46
N ARG A 138 10.64 7.28 12.85
CA ARG A 138 11.84 7.26 13.69
C ARG A 138 13.05 7.93 13.02
N ILE A 139 13.24 7.74 11.72
CA ILE A 139 14.32 8.38 10.96
C ILE A 139 14.13 9.90 10.93
N LEU A 140 12.90 10.37 10.71
CA LEU A 140 12.59 11.81 10.68
C LEU A 140 12.65 12.47 12.07
N GLU A 141 12.40 11.71 13.14
CA GLU A 141 12.48 12.19 14.53
C GLU A 141 13.90 12.04 15.13
N ALA A 142 14.85 11.43 14.42
CA ALA A 142 16.21 11.23 14.90
C ALA A 142 17.05 12.52 14.82
N GLU A 143 17.71 12.87 15.93
CA GLU A 143 18.58 14.05 16.03
C GLU A 143 19.84 13.94 15.15
N ASP A 144 20.35 12.72 14.93
CA ASP A 144 21.52 12.45 14.07
C ASP A 144 21.04 12.05 12.67
N THR A 145 20.59 13.03 11.91
CA THR A 145 20.04 12.82 10.56
C THR A 145 21.16 12.98 9.52
N PRO A 146 21.41 11.97 8.66
CA PRO A 146 22.45 12.08 7.64
C PRO A 146 22.17 13.23 6.68
N GLU A 147 23.20 14.02 6.38
CA GLU A 147 23.10 15.13 5.44
C GLU A 147 22.80 14.63 4.03
N VAL A 148 21.79 15.24 3.38
CA VAL A 148 21.40 14.93 2.01
C VAL A 148 22.10 15.91 1.06
N THR A 149 22.82 15.39 0.07
CA THR A 149 23.53 16.22 -0.91
C THR A 149 22.63 16.66 -2.06
N ASP A 150 22.98 17.74 -2.76
CA ASP A 150 22.21 18.17 -3.94
C ASP A 150 22.31 17.15 -5.10
N GLU A 151 23.44 16.45 -5.25
CA GLU A 151 23.58 15.33 -6.21
C GLU A 151 22.58 14.20 -5.92
N GLN A 152 22.35 13.89 -4.64
CA GLN A 152 21.34 12.92 -4.24
C GLN A 152 19.93 13.37 -4.61
N LEU A 153 19.63 14.66 -4.48
CA LEU A 153 18.32 15.21 -4.85
C LEU A 153 18.12 15.24 -6.37
N GLU A 154 19.16 15.47 -7.15
CA GLU A 154 19.11 15.41 -8.61
C GLU A 154 18.77 13.99 -9.08
N VAL A 155 19.50 12.98 -8.59
CA VAL A 155 19.23 11.57 -8.91
C VAL A 155 17.84 11.14 -8.43
N LEU A 156 17.41 11.63 -7.26
CA LEU A 156 16.07 11.38 -6.75
C LEU A 156 14.99 11.95 -7.69
N ASN A 157 15.18 13.17 -8.19
CA ASN A 157 14.23 13.81 -9.10
C ASN A 157 14.17 13.10 -10.45
N GLU A 158 15.31 12.65 -10.98
CA GLU A 158 15.39 11.88 -12.22
C GLU A 158 14.61 10.55 -12.12
N TYR A 159 14.75 9.85 -10.98
CA TYR A 159 14.13 8.54 -10.74
C TYR A 159 12.99 8.59 -9.70
N ALA A 160 12.27 9.71 -9.65
CA ALA A 160 11.25 9.98 -8.62
C ALA A 160 10.14 8.92 -8.58
N GLU A 161 9.79 8.33 -9.73
CA GLU A 161 8.75 7.30 -9.81
C GLU A 161 9.14 6.01 -9.07
N VAL A 162 10.40 5.59 -9.18
CA VAL A 162 10.91 4.37 -8.57
C VAL A 162 10.97 4.53 -7.05
N ILE A 163 11.51 5.67 -6.60
CA ILE A 163 11.53 6.02 -5.17
C ILE A 163 10.11 6.16 -4.63
N ALA A 164 9.20 6.83 -5.33
CA ALA A 164 7.82 7.01 -4.88
C ALA A 164 7.08 5.67 -4.75
N ALA A 165 7.32 4.72 -5.65
CA ALA A 165 6.75 3.37 -5.57
C ALA A 165 7.28 2.61 -4.34
N LEU A 166 8.60 2.57 -4.15
CA LEU A 166 9.23 1.95 -2.97
C LEU A 166 8.76 2.58 -1.65
N TYR A 167 8.64 3.91 -1.65
CA TYR A 167 8.20 4.69 -0.49
C TYR A 167 6.74 4.41 -0.14
N ALA A 168 5.86 4.35 -1.15
CA ALA A 168 4.44 4.04 -0.95
C ALA A 168 4.20 2.62 -0.43
N VAL A 169 5.00 1.65 -0.88
CA VAL A 169 5.00 0.26 -0.36
C VAL A 169 5.51 0.19 1.08
N GLY A 170 6.29 1.18 1.52
CA GLY A 170 6.93 1.19 2.83
C GLY A 170 8.20 0.33 2.87
N ALA A 171 8.89 0.17 1.73
CA ALA A 171 10.18 -0.51 1.65
C ALA A 171 11.30 0.38 2.22
N ILE A 172 11.27 0.64 3.52
CA ILE A 172 12.11 1.61 4.22
C ILE A 172 12.96 0.91 5.28
N ASP A 173 14.26 1.20 5.27
CA ASP A 173 15.26 0.81 6.27
C ASP A 173 15.13 -0.65 6.72
N GLY A 174 15.37 -1.59 5.82
CA GLY A 174 15.32 -3.03 6.10
C GLY A 174 13.93 -3.67 5.92
N VAL A 175 12.93 -2.89 5.49
CA VAL A 175 11.75 -3.45 4.81
C VAL A 175 12.10 -3.55 3.33
N ILE A 176 12.03 -4.77 2.80
CA ILE A 176 12.58 -5.17 1.52
C ILE A 176 11.45 -5.46 0.55
N LEU A 177 11.59 -4.98 -0.68
CA LEU A 177 10.76 -5.34 -1.81
C LEU A 177 11.59 -6.01 -2.90
N LYS A 178 11.11 -7.13 -3.46
CA LYS A 178 11.74 -7.76 -4.62
C LYS A 178 11.58 -6.89 -5.87
N GLY A 179 12.61 -6.79 -6.70
CA GLY A 179 12.55 -6.08 -7.98
C GLY A 179 11.47 -6.62 -8.92
N GLU A 180 11.15 -7.91 -8.82
CA GLU A 180 10.01 -8.54 -9.51
C GLU A 180 8.67 -7.88 -9.14
N HIS A 181 8.44 -7.58 -7.87
CA HIS A 181 7.20 -6.93 -7.45
C HIS A 181 7.17 -5.44 -7.80
N LEU A 182 8.33 -4.80 -7.90
CA LEU A 182 8.45 -3.39 -8.24
C LEU A 182 8.05 -3.11 -9.69
N HIS A 183 8.48 -3.94 -10.65
CA HIS A 183 8.10 -3.73 -12.06
C HIS A 183 6.60 -3.97 -12.28
N LEU A 184 6.00 -4.96 -11.61
CA LEU A 184 4.54 -5.19 -11.63
C LEU A 184 3.77 -3.98 -11.10
N LEU A 185 4.19 -3.43 -9.96
CA LEU A 185 3.55 -2.25 -9.35
C LEU A 185 3.60 -1.02 -10.25
N MET A 186 4.74 -0.81 -10.91
CA MET A 186 4.98 0.32 -11.80
C MET A 186 4.41 0.10 -13.20
N GLY A 187 4.19 -1.14 -13.63
CA GLY A 187 3.82 -1.51 -14.99
C GLY A 187 4.99 -1.40 -15.98
N PHE A 188 6.23 -1.60 -15.50
CA PHE A 188 7.43 -1.55 -16.32
C PHE A 188 7.82 -2.95 -16.80
N GLU A 189 8.55 -3.02 -17.91
CA GLU A 189 9.07 -4.28 -18.42
C GLU A 189 10.23 -4.83 -17.54
N PRO A 190 10.40 -6.16 -17.45
CA PRO A 190 11.51 -6.79 -16.73
C PRO A 190 12.88 -6.40 -17.35
N GLY A 191 13.45 -5.29 -16.91
CA GLY A 191 14.74 -4.79 -17.41
C GLY A 191 14.89 -3.27 -17.32
N GLN A 192 13.78 -2.54 -17.47
CA GLN A 192 13.77 -1.07 -17.44
C GLN A 192 14.14 -0.50 -16.06
N LEU A 193 13.98 -1.29 -14.99
CA LEU A 193 14.34 -0.86 -13.64
C LEU A 193 15.83 -0.99 -13.31
N LYS A 194 16.64 -1.71 -14.12
CA LYS A 194 18.04 -1.99 -13.78
C LYS A 194 18.88 -0.72 -13.66
N GLU A 195 18.73 0.20 -14.61
CA GLU A 195 19.45 1.47 -14.63
C GLU A 195 18.99 2.43 -13.53
N PRO A 196 17.67 2.70 -13.36
CA PRO A 196 17.17 3.49 -12.24
C PRO A 196 17.61 2.98 -10.87
N ILE A 197 17.50 1.67 -10.62
CA ILE A 197 17.93 1.05 -9.37
C ILE A 197 19.44 1.25 -9.16
N ARG A 198 20.24 1.08 -10.22
CA ARG A 198 21.70 1.23 -10.13
C ARG A 198 22.10 2.67 -9.81
N ALA A 199 21.45 3.65 -10.44
CA ALA A 199 21.69 5.06 -10.18
C ALA A 199 21.32 5.43 -8.72
N LEU A 200 20.14 5.03 -8.27
CA LEU A 200 19.66 5.24 -6.89
C LEU A 200 20.57 4.57 -5.83
N LYS A 201 21.09 3.38 -6.14
CA LYS A 201 22.08 2.70 -5.29
C LYS A 201 23.41 3.43 -5.24
N LYS A 202 23.91 3.90 -6.38
CA LYS A 202 25.16 4.67 -6.46
C LYS A 202 25.06 5.97 -5.65
N ALA A 203 23.90 6.61 -5.65
CA ALA A 203 23.61 7.79 -4.84
C ALA A 203 23.40 7.48 -3.34
N GLY A 204 23.34 6.21 -2.94
CA GLY A 204 23.13 5.80 -1.55
C GLY A 204 21.69 5.97 -1.05
N LEU A 205 20.71 6.21 -1.94
CA LEU A 205 19.30 6.40 -1.59
C LEU A 205 18.55 5.08 -1.41
N VAL A 206 19.04 4.02 -2.07
CA VAL A 206 18.50 2.67 -2.02
C VAL A 206 19.64 1.69 -1.75
N ALA A 207 19.38 0.67 -0.95
CA ALA A 207 20.31 -0.41 -0.66
C ALA A 207 19.75 -1.77 -1.07
N ASP A 208 20.64 -2.75 -1.23
CA ASP A 208 20.25 -4.16 -1.34
C ASP A 208 19.71 -4.65 0.01
N GLY A 209 18.58 -5.35 -0.02
CA GLY A 209 17.93 -5.87 1.17
C GLY A 209 18.54 -7.19 1.64
N GLY A 210 19.29 -7.16 2.74
CA GLY A 210 19.68 -8.36 3.49
C GLY A 210 20.71 -9.28 2.81
N ILE A 211 21.25 -10.21 3.60
CA ILE A 211 22.30 -11.15 3.17
C ILE A 211 21.67 -12.22 2.26
N GLY A 212 22.05 -12.24 0.99
CA GLY A 212 21.73 -13.32 0.05
C GLY A 212 20.53 -13.09 -0.88
N ALA A 213 19.78 -12.00 -0.72
CA ALA A 213 18.67 -11.68 -1.62
C ALA A 213 19.14 -10.79 -2.78
N ARG A 214 19.65 -11.43 -3.85
CA ARG A 214 19.85 -10.74 -5.13
C ARG A 214 18.51 -10.12 -5.56
N GLU A 215 18.55 -8.85 -5.97
CA GLU A 215 17.41 -8.07 -6.50
C GLU A 215 16.36 -7.61 -5.47
N SER A 216 16.72 -7.50 -4.21
CA SER A 216 15.85 -6.99 -3.16
C SER A 216 16.23 -5.54 -2.81
N LEU A 217 15.25 -4.68 -2.60
CA LEU A 217 15.45 -3.23 -2.51
C LEU A 217 14.84 -2.65 -1.23
N THR A 218 15.56 -1.72 -0.62
CA THR A 218 15.07 -0.95 0.53
C THR A 218 15.59 0.49 0.45
N ILE A 219 14.77 1.46 0.84
CA ILE A 219 15.16 2.88 0.91
C ILE A 219 16.01 3.07 2.16
N THR A 220 17.16 3.74 2.02
CA THR A 220 18.06 4.06 3.12
C THR A 220 17.52 5.23 3.96
N PRO A 221 18.02 5.47 5.18
CA PRO A 221 17.67 6.67 5.94
C PRO A 221 17.90 7.97 5.16
N ALA A 222 19.01 8.08 4.44
CA ALA A 222 19.29 9.21 3.55
C ALA A 222 18.24 9.35 2.43
N GLY A 223 17.82 8.23 1.84
CA GLY A 223 16.76 8.21 0.82
C GLY A 223 15.41 8.73 1.34
N VAL A 224 15.04 8.38 2.57
CA VAL A 224 13.81 8.89 3.21
C VAL A 224 13.86 10.40 3.39
N LEU A 225 14.98 10.91 3.88
CA LEU A 225 15.17 12.35 4.09
C LEU A 225 15.17 13.12 2.78
N ALA A 226 15.82 12.57 1.75
CA ALA A 226 15.85 13.17 0.42
C ALA A 226 14.44 13.31 -0.18
N VAL A 227 13.57 12.29 0.01
CA VAL A 227 12.16 12.35 -0.41
C VAL A 227 11.41 13.45 0.34
N GLU A 228 11.56 13.51 1.65
CA GLU A 228 10.85 14.49 2.48
C GLU A 228 11.30 15.92 2.15
N LEU A 229 12.60 16.12 1.96
CA LEU A 229 13.17 17.41 1.61
C LEU A 229 12.77 17.84 0.19
N ALA A 230 12.70 16.92 -0.76
CA ALA A 230 12.16 17.19 -2.09
C ALA A 230 10.67 17.58 -2.04
N ASP A 231 9.86 16.89 -1.22
CA ASP A 231 8.44 17.22 -1.02
C ASP A 231 8.25 18.60 -0.37
N GLN A 232 9.07 18.95 0.62
CA GLN A 232 9.07 20.28 1.24
C GLN A 232 9.48 21.39 0.26
N ARG A 233 10.50 21.15 -0.58
CA ARG A 233 10.93 22.11 -1.62
C ARG A 233 9.82 22.35 -2.64
N LEU A 234 9.07 21.31 -3.03
CA LEU A 234 7.92 21.42 -3.92
C LEU A 234 6.81 22.28 -3.32
N HIS A 235 6.46 22.07 -2.05
CA HIS A 235 5.40 22.84 -1.39
C HIS A 235 5.81 24.30 -1.16
N ARG A 236 7.04 24.56 -0.70
CA ARG A 236 7.54 25.94 -0.55
C ARG A 236 7.69 26.69 -1.87
N GLY A 237 8.04 26.00 -2.96
CA GLY A 237 8.12 26.59 -4.29
C GLY A 237 6.76 27.02 -4.86
N ILE A 238 5.67 26.41 -4.39
CA ILE A 238 4.29 26.79 -4.74
C ILE A 238 3.87 28.03 -3.94
N ASP A 239 4.23 28.10 -2.66
CA ASP A 239 3.90 29.25 -1.80
C ASP A 239 4.75 30.51 -2.12
N GLY A 240 5.99 30.33 -2.56
CA GLY A 240 6.92 31.43 -2.88
C GLY A 240 6.66 32.15 -4.22
N ARG A 241 5.89 31.55 -5.14
CA ARG A 241 5.48 32.24 -6.39
C ARG A 241 4.28 33.18 -6.22
N GLY A 242 3.71 33.26 -5.02
CA GLY A 242 2.59 34.15 -4.71
C GLY A 242 2.96 35.51 -4.12
N ALA A 243 4.22 35.74 -3.75
CA ALA A 243 4.62 36.94 -2.98
C ALA A 243 5.51 37.94 -3.74
N ASP A 244 6.26 37.52 -4.76
CA ASP A 244 7.20 38.39 -5.48
C ASP A 244 6.84 38.49 -6.97
N GLY A 245 5.67 39.07 -7.25
CA GLY A 245 5.40 39.68 -8.55
C GLY A 245 5.97 41.11 -8.53
N PRO A 246 6.94 41.47 -9.38
CA PRO A 246 7.42 42.84 -9.44
C PRO A 246 6.30 43.73 -9.96
N LEU A 247 5.81 44.63 -9.12
CA LEU A 247 5.09 45.83 -9.54
C LEU A 247 6.11 46.82 -10.11
N ASP A 248 6.77 46.44 -11.21
CA ASP A 248 7.63 47.34 -11.96
C ASP A 248 6.77 48.13 -12.96
N GLY A 249 6.61 49.41 -12.65
CA GLY A 249 6.88 50.47 -13.62
C GLY A 249 5.85 50.70 -14.71
N ALA A 250 4.66 51.23 -14.35
CA ALA A 250 3.90 52.08 -15.26
C ALA A 250 4.29 53.55 -15.04
N ALA A 251 5.41 53.96 -15.63
CA ALA A 251 5.78 55.35 -15.92
C ALA A 251 6.40 55.32 -17.33
N ASP A 252 5.64 55.70 -18.35
CA ASP A 252 5.68 57.03 -18.97
C ASP A 252 6.86 57.19 -19.94
N GLU A 253 6.58 56.93 -21.22
CA GLU A 253 7.24 57.43 -22.44
C GLU A 253 6.24 57.09 -23.57
N GLY A 254 5.61 58.00 -24.32
CA GLY A 254 6.04 59.33 -24.72
C GLY A 254 6.49 59.33 -26.18
N ALA A 255 5.60 59.02 -27.14
CA ALA A 255 5.62 59.55 -28.52
C ALA A 255 4.53 58.88 -29.38
N VAL A 256 3.71 59.68 -30.08
CA VAL A 256 3.60 59.73 -31.56
C VAL A 256 2.40 60.63 -31.91
N ASP A 257 2.74 61.88 -32.21
CA ASP A 257 2.40 62.62 -33.43
C ASP A 257 1.04 62.33 -34.11
N LYS A 258 0.13 63.31 -34.06
CA LYS A 258 -0.97 63.45 -35.02
C LYS A 258 -1.16 64.93 -35.38
N HIS A 259 -0.88 65.22 -36.65
CA HIS A 259 -1.58 66.17 -37.53
C HIS A 259 -2.75 66.94 -36.92
N ASP A 260 -2.63 68.25 -36.76
CA ASP A 260 -3.12 69.29 -37.70
C ASP A 260 -2.81 70.70 -37.18
#